data_AF-A0A0R3Q0W1-F1
#
_entry.id   AF-A0A0R3Q0W1-F1
#
_cell.length_a   1.000
_cell.length_b   1.000
_cell.length_c   1.000
_cell.angle_alpha   90.00
_cell.angle_beta   90.00
_cell.angle_gamma   90.00
#
_symmetry.space_group_name_H-M   'P 1'
#
loop_
_entity.id
_entity.type
_entity.pdbx_description
1 polymer ?
#
loop_
_entity_poly.entity_id
_entity_poly.type
_entity_poly.pdbx_seq_one_letter_code
_entity_poly.pdbx_strand_id
1 'polypeptide(L)' 'MGQRLALSLAIAFISKVEAPMTDLGPPLYCRYIDDCFVLCSTQEEMDKCFKLLNKQSEYIKLTREKPKENWLPFLNV' A
#
# COMPACT_ATOMS: atom_id res chain seq x y z
N MET A 1 -17.07 14.70 -0.69
CA MET A 1 -15.97 14.59 0.31
C MET A 1 -16.23 15.55 1.44
N GLY A 2 -16.82 15.11 2.55
CA GLY A 2 -17.43 16.02 3.51
C GLY A 2 -17.42 15.51 4.94
N GLN A 3 -16.24 15.47 5.56
CA GLN A 3 -16.01 15.55 7.01
C GLN A 3 -14.50 15.57 7.25
N ARG A 4 -13.97 16.62 7.90
CA ARG A 4 -12.53 16.78 8.14
C ARG A 4 -11.93 15.65 8.98
N LEU A 5 -12.73 15.09 9.89
CA LEU A 5 -12.31 14.01 10.78
C LEU A 5 -12.10 12.67 10.05
N ALA A 6 -12.89 12.40 9.00
CA ALA A 6 -12.82 11.15 8.26
C ALA A 6 -11.45 10.97 7.60
N LEU A 7 -10.88 12.05 7.05
CA LEU A 7 -9.53 12.05 6.48
C LEU A 7 -8.47 11.72 7.54
N SER A 8 -8.55 12.34 8.71
CA SER A 8 -7.60 12.08 9.80
C SER A 8 -7.69 10.64 10.31
N LEU A 9 -8.90 10.08 10.42
CA LEU A 9 -9.11 8.69 10.81
C LEU A 9 -8.57 7.71 9.75
N ALA A 10 -8.81 7.98 8.46
CA ALA A 10 -8.27 7.18 7.38
C ALA A 10 -6.74 7.17 7.41
N ILE A 11 -6.12 8.34 7.56
CA ILE A 11 -4.66 8.46 7.68
C ILE A 11 -4.15 7.67 8.89
N ALA A 12 -4.76 7.83 10.06
CA ALA A 12 -4.33 7.15 11.29
C ALA A 12 -4.47 5.61 11.17
N PHE A 13 -5.58 5.15 10.61
CA PHE A 13 -5.83 3.72 10.43
C PHE A 13 -4.84 3.10 9.45
N ILE A 14 -4.65 3.72 8.29
CA ILE A 14 -3.75 3.23 7.26
C ILE A 14 -2.28 3.28 7.72
N SER A 15 -1.90 4.29 8.49
CA SER A 15 -0.56 4.35 9.12
C SER A 15 -0.30 3.17 10.08
N LYS A 16 -1.34 2.68 10.78
CA LYS A 16 -1.24 1.47 11.62
C LYS A 16 -1.04 0.20 10.78
N VAL A 17 -1.73 0.10 9.64
CA VAL A 17 -1.57 -1.02 8.68
C VAL A 17 -0.17 -1.01 8.06
N GLU A 18 0.42 0.17 7.87
CA GLU A 18 1.74 0.34 7.26
C GLU A 18 2.92 0.19 8.21
N ALA A 19 2.73 0.35 9.53
CA ALA A 19 3.83 0.30 10.50
C ALA A 19 4.79 -0.91 10.32
N PRO A 20 4.33 -2.13 10.00
CA PRO A 20 5.22 -3.27 9.75
C PRO A 20 6.05 -3.18 8.47
N MET A 21 5.68 -2.34 7.51
CA MET A 21 6.46 -2.11 6.28
C MET A 21 7.72 -1.29 6.55
N THR A 22 7.74 -0.50 7.64
CA THR A 22 8.93 0.25 8.05
C THR A 22 10.10 -0.69 8.36
N ASP A 23 9.83 -1.88 8.91
CA ASP A 23 10.86 -2.89 9.22
C ASP A 23 11.38 -3.62 7.96
N LEU A 24 10.53 -3.76 6.93
CA LEU A 24 10.92 -4.33 5.63
C LEU A 24 11.76 -3.36 4.79
N GLY A 25 11.59 -2.06 5.02
CA GLY A 25 12.39 -1.01 4.37
C GLY A 25 12.38 -1.06 2.85
N PRO A 26 11.21 -1.02 2.17
CA PRO A 26 11.19 -0.94 0.71
C PRO A 26 11.94 0.33 0.24
N PRO A 27 12.70 0.26 -0.86
CA PRO A 27 13.44 1.39 -1.41
C PRO A 27 12.60 2.67 -1.58
N LEU A 28 11.32 2.53 -1.92
CA LEU A 28 10.40 3.66 -1.99
C LEU A 28 8.98 3.23 -1.58
N TYR A 29 8.39 4.04 -0.70
CA TYR A 29 7.01 3.92 -0.26
C TYR A 29 6.36 5.30 -0.32
N CYS A 30 5.34 5.45 -1.17
CA CYS A 30 4.55 6.68 -1.31
C CYS A 30 3.07 6.36 -1.09
N ARG A 31 2.34 7.26 -0.45
CA ARG A 31 0.91 7.08 -0.19
C ARG A 31 0.11 8.35 -0.43
N TYR A 32 -1.07 8.16 -1.02
CA TYR A 32 -2.13 9.14 -1.12
C TYR A 32 -3.39 8.59 -0.45
N ILE A 33 -3.55 8.89 0.85
CA ILE A 33 -4.65 8.45 1.72
C ILE A 33 -4.82 6.92 1.75
N ASP A 34 -5.56 6.35 0.79
CA ASP A 34 -5.90 4.94 0.61
C ASP A 34 -5.09 4.25 -0.49
N ASP A 35 -4.58 4.99 -1.48
CA ASP A 35 -3.71 4.46 -2.53
C ASP A 35 -2.23 4.51 -2.11
N CYS A 36 -1.51 3.40 -2.27
CA CYS A 36 -0.07 3.35 -2.01
C CYS A 36 0.72 2.83 -3.22
N PHE A 37 1.87 3.45 -3.45
CA PHE A 37 2.88 3.03 -4.41
C PHE A 37 4.10 2.50 -3.67
N VAL A 38 4.45 1.24 -3.95
CA VAL A 38 5.56 0.55 -3.30
C VAL A 38 6.54 0.06 -4.35
N LEU A 39 7.80 0.43 -4.20
CA LEU A 39 8.90 -0.06 -5.02
C LEU A 39 9.76 -1.01 -4.19
N CYS A 40 9.93 -2.23 -4.68
CA CYS A 40 10.83 -3.24 -4.09
C CYS A 40 11.90 -3.64 -5.11
N SER A 41 13.03 -4.16 -4.63
CA SER A 41 14.12 -4.64 -5.49
C SER A 41 13.77 -5.95 -6.19
N THR A 42 12.96 -6.80 -5.55
CA THR A 42 12.51 -8.08 -6.10
C THR A 42 10.99 -8.26 -6.00
N GLN A 43 10.45 -9.10 -6.88
CA GLN A 43 9.04 -9.51 -6.83
C GLN A 43 8.71 -10.25 -5.54
N GLU A 44 9.64 -11.04 -5.00
CA GLU A 44 9.47 -11.78 -3.75
C GLU A 44 9.34 -10.86 -2.53
N GLU A 45 10.16 -9.82 -2.46
CA GLU A 45 10.03 -8.77 -1.44
C GLU A 45 8.67 -8.08 -1.54
N MET A 46 8.25 -7.74 -2.76
CA MET A 46 6.94 -7.12 -2.97
C MET A 46 5.79 -8.06 -2.58
N ASP A 47 5.89 -9.37 -2.85
CA ASP A 47 4.92 -10.37 -2.41
C ASP A 47 4.87 -10.51 -0.89
N LYS A 48 6.03 -10.49 -0.21
CA LYS A 48 6.11 -10.47 1.26
C LYS A 48 5.47 -9.22 1.85
N CYS A 49 5.81 -8.04 1.31
CA CYS A 49 5.23 -6.75 1.65
C CYS A 49 3.71 -6.76 1.53
N PHE A 50 3.19 -7.20 0.38
CA PHE A 50 1.75 -7.25 0.10
C PHE A 50 1.01 -8.21 1.05
N LYS A 51 1.60 -9.36 1.36
CA LYS A 51 1.04 -10.32 2.32
C LYS A 51 1.05 -9.76 3.74
N LEU A 52 2.10 -9.02 4.12
CA LEU A 52 2.23 -8.42 5.45
C LEU A 52 1.17 -7.34 5.67
N LEU A 53 0.99 -6.44 4.70
CA LEU A 53 -0.03 -5.39 4.74
C LEU A 53 -1.44 -5.97 4.89
N ASN A 54 -1.79 -6.94 4.04
CA ASN A 54 -3.10 -7.60 4.09
C ASN A 54 -3.33 -8.46 5.36
N LYS A 55 -2.27 -8.75 6.13
CA LYS A 55 -2.40 -9.47 7.41
C LYS A 55 -2.78 -8.54 8.56
N GLN A 56 -2.57 -7.23 8.45
CA GLN A 56 -2.75 -6.30 9.57
C GLN A 56 -4.22 -6.02 9.92
N SER A 57 -5.14 -6.27 8.98
CA SER A 57 -6.55 -5.99 9.16
C SER A 57 -7.40 -7.05 8.48
N GLU A 58 -8.44 -7.52 9.18
CA GLU A 58 -9.46 -8.40 8.59
C GLU A 58 -10.49 -7.59 7.78
N TYR A 59 -10.59 -6.29 8.07
CA TYR A 59 -11.62 -5.40 7.52
C TYR A 59 -11.18 -4.68 6.24
N ILE A 60 -9.87 -4.49 6.04
CA ILE A 60 -9.32 -3.82 4.85
C ILE A 60 -8.41 -4.81 4.13
N LYS A 61 -8.68 -5.00 2.84
CA LYS A 61 -7.83 -5.77 1.94
C LYS A 61 -7.30 -4.84 0.86
N LEU A 62 -5.99 -4.73 0.79
CA LEU A 62 -5.31 -4.03 -0.29
C LEU A 62 -5.32 -4.91 -1.52
N THR A 63 -5.70 -4.33 -2.64
CA THR A 63 -5.52 -4.91 -3.97
C THR A 63 -4.23 -4.40 -4.57
N ARG A 64 -3.65 -5.18 -5.47
CA ARG A 64 -2.54 -4.72 -6.29
C ARG A 64 -2.74 -5.22 -7.70
N GLU A 65 -2.27 -4.45 -8.64
CA GLU A 65 -2.22 -4.87 -10.03
C GLU A 65 -0.77 -5.30 -10.33
N LYS A 66 -0.63 -6.48 -10.95
CA LYS A 66 0.70 -6.99 -11.33
C LYS A 66 1.12 -6.36 -12.67
N PRO A 67 2.39 -5.92 -12.81
CA PRO A 67 2.90 -5.51 -14.10
C PRO A 67 2.71 -6.61 -15.15
N LYS A 68 2.35 -6.23 -16.37
CA LYS A 68 2.26 -7.15 -17.53
C LYS A 68 3.10 -6.57 -18.66
N GLU A 69 3.90 -7.40 -19.32
CA GLU A 69 4.61 -7.00 -20.56
C GLU A 69 5.39 -5.67 -20.44
N ASN A 70 6.07 -5.45 -19.30
CA ASN A 70 6.79 -4.21 -18.93
C ASN A 70 5.91 -2.96 -18.70
N TRP A 71 4.59 -3.10 -18.66
CA TRP A 71 3.66 -2.03 -18.32
C TRP A 71 3.31 -2.06 -16.83
N LEU A 72 3.42 -0.89 -16.18
CA LEU A 72 2.89 -0.66 -14.84
C LEU A 72 1.41 -0.23 -14.97
N PRO A 73 0.47 -0.98 -14.39
CA PRO A 73 -0.96 -0.78 -14.63
C PRO A 73 -1.56 0.46 -13.93
N PHE A 74 -0.73 1.26 -13.25
CA PHE A 74 -1.15 2.34 -12.35
C PHE A 74 -1.62 3.66 -13.03
N LEU A 75 -1.64 3.76 -14.36
CA LEU A 75 -2.12 4.97 -15.02
C LEU A 75 -3.23 4.61 -15.99
N ASN A 76 -4.48 4.87 -15.58
CA ASN A 76 -5.53 5.14 -16.55
C ASN A 76 -5.00 6.22 -17.52
N VAL A 77 -4.96 5.89 -18.81
CA VAL A 77 -4.81 6.86 -19.89
C VAL A 77 -6.20 7.37 -20.27
#